data_AF-A0A1G0FC77-F1
#
_entry.id   AF-A0A1G0FC77-F1
#
_cell.length_a   1.000
_cell.length_b   1.000
_cell.length_c   1.000
_cell.angle_alpha   90.00
_cell.angle_beta   90.00
_cell.angle_gamma   90.00
#
_symmetry.space_group_name_H-M   'P 1'
#
loop_
_entity.id
_entity.type
_entity.pdbx_description
1 polymer ?
#
loop_
_entity_poly.entity_id
_entity_poly.type
_entity_poly.pdbx_seq_one_letter_code
_entity_poly.pdbx_strand_id
1 'polypeptide(L)'
;MFKRPSGDGFFTKQKKQSPEEKAFVKIIREQCRQDMINEFVSAFPEQIPSERDIEGALDVLIDQLRSSGQLQQMLDQYLQEKIADERARFGSGQGK
;
A
#
# COMPACT_ATOMS: atom_id res chain seq x y z
N MET A 1 -28.44 22.21 31.69
CA MET A 1 -28.73 20.97 30.94
C MET A 1 -27.68 20.83 29.85
N PHE A 2 -26.54 20.21 30.15
CA PHE A 2 -25.44 20.03 29.18
C PHE A 2 -25.67 18.73 28.43
N LYS A 3 -26.05 18.82 27.15
CA LYS A 3 -26.07 17.65 26.26
C LYS A 3 -24.62 17.30 25.92
N ARG A 4 -24.12 16.20 26.48
CA ARG A 4 -22.87 15.59 26.00
C ARG A 4 -23.11 15.17 24.54
N PRO A 5 -22.25 15.52 23.58
CA PRO A 5 -22.32 14.89 22.27
C PRO A 5 -22.14 13.39 22.51
N SER A 6 -23.10 12.60 22.04
CA SER A 6 -22.94 11.15 21.94
C SER A 6 -21.63 10.90 21.23
N GLY A 7 -20.65 10.36 21.95
CA GLY A 7 -19.44 9.78 21.39
C GLY A 7 -19.88 8.55 20.61
N ASP A 8 -20.46 8.77 19.44
CA ASP A 8 -20.59 7.77 18.41
C ASP A 8 -19.15 7.41 18.04
N GLY A 9 -18.72 6.27 18.57
CA GLY A 9 -17.36 5.79 18.44
C GLY A 9 -17.00 5.79 16.97
N PHE A 10 -16.06 6.66 16.62
CA PHE A 10 -15.26 6.65 15.40
C PHE A 10 -14.37 5.39 15.33
N PHE A 11 -14.89 4.23 15.73
CA PHE A 11 -14.41 2.96 15.22
C PHE A 11 -14.90 2.88 13.79
N THR A 12 -14.20 3.63 12.93
CA THR A 12 -14.12 3.31 11.51
C THR A 12 -13.79 1.84 11.46
N LYS A 13 -14.80 1.04 11.07
CA LYS A 13 -14.67 -0.38 10.80
C LYS A 13 -13.33 -0.54 10.09
N GLN A 14 -12.34 -1.19 10.73
CA GLN A 14 -11.17 -1.67 10.02
C GLN A 14 -11.74 -2.52 8.89
N LYS A 15 -11.82 -1.94 7.68
CA LYS A 15 -12.23 -2.69 6.49
C LYS A 15 -11.31 -3.89 6.50
N LYS A 16 -11.87 -5.10 6.62
CA LYS A 16 -11.10 -6.34 6.56
C LYS A 16 -10.34 -6.29 5.24
N GLN A 17 -9.06 -5.97 5.31
CA GLN A 17 -8.21 -6.00 4.13
C GLN A 17 -8.16 -7.43 3.64
N SER A 18 -8.34 -7.62 2.33
CA SER A 18 -8.17 -8.94 1.73
C SER A 18 -6.72 -9.41 1.91
N PRO A 19 -6.48 -10.73 1.95
CA PRO A 19 -5.12 -11.27 1.96
C PRO A 19 -4.24 -10.72 0.82
N GLU A 20 -4.84 -10.53 -0.36
CA GLU A 20 -4.19 -9.96 -1.54
C GLU A 20 -3.81 -8.50 -1.32
N GLU A 21 -4.70 -7.68 -0.77
CA GLU A 21 -4.40 -6.28 -0.46
C GLU A 21 -3.26 -6.18 0.57
N LYS A 22 -3.24 -7.07 1.59
CA LYS A 22 -2.15 -7.10 2.57
C LYS A 22 -0.81 -7.44 1.94
N ALA A 23 -0.77 -8.45 1.06
CA ALA A 23 0.44 -8.81 0.34
C ALA A 23 0.91 -7.68 -0.57
N PHE A 24 -0.03 -7.02 -1.27
CA PHE A 24 0.28 -5.92 -2.17
C PHE A 24 0.78 -4.67 -1.45
N VAL A 25 0.14 -4.30 -0.33
CA VAL A 25 0.61 -3.23 0.57
C VAL A 25 2.03 -3.49 1.06
N LYS A 26 2.36 -4.75 1.40
CA LYS A 26 3.72 -5.11 1.79
C LYS A 26 4.72 -4.88 0.65
N ILE A 27 4.38 -5.29 -0.57
CA ILE A 27 5.20 -5.06 -1.76
C ILE A 27 5.42 -3.56 -2.00
N ILE A 28 4.34 -2.75 -1.94
CA ILE A 28 4.44 -1.29 -2.09
C ILE A 28 5.36 -0.71 -1.01
N ARG A 29 5.23 -1.13 0.25
CA ARG A 29 6.11 -0.66 1.33
C ARG A 29 7.57 -1.00 1.03
N GLU A 30 7.86 -2.22 0.62
CA GLU A 30 9.23 -2.63 0.31
C GLU A 30 9.80 -1.85 -0.88
N GLN A 31 9.00 -1.63 -1.93
CA GLN A 31 9.39 -0.87 -3.12
C GLN A 31 9.63 0.61 -2.78
N CYS A 32 8.68 1.26 -2.11
CA CYS A 32 8.72 2.68 -1.80
C CYS A 32 9.69 3.00 -0.65
N ARG A 33 10.00 2.05 0.24
CA ARG A 33 10.92 2.29 1.37
C ARG A 33 12.27 2.82 0.88
N GLN A 34 12.84 2.19 -0.14
CA GLN A 34 14.16 2.57 -0.63
C GLN A 34 14.13 3.92 -1.37
N ASP A 35 13.07 4.15 -2.17
CA ASP A 35 12.88 5.42 -2.87
C ASP A 35 12.67 6.58 -1.89
N MET A 36 11.87 6.38 -0.83
CA MET A 36 11.66 7.40 0.20
C MET A 36 12.93 7.71 0.98
N ILE A 37 13.76 6.71 1.29
CA ILE A 37 15.07 6.94 1.91
C ILE A 37 15.95 7.77 0.98
N ASN A 38 16.01 7.42 -0.31
CA ASN A 38 16.82 8.13 -1.29
C ASN A 38 16.35 9.59 -1.46
N GLU A 39 15.04 9.83 -1.54
CA GLU A 39 14.47 11.18 -1.62
C GLU A 39 14.76 11.98 -0.34
N PHE A 40 14.60 11.38 0.84
CA PHE A 40 14.91 12.04 2.10
C PHE A 40 16.38 12.42 2.20
N VAL A 41 17.29 11.50 1.89
CA VAL A 41 18.74 11.75 1.93
C VAL A 41 19.14 12.79 0.89
N SER A 42 18.51 12.80 -0.28
CA SER A 42 18.75 13.82 -1.31
C SER A 42 18.23 15.21 -0.91
N ALA A 43 17.10 15.29 -0.20
CA ALA A 43 16.50 16.54 0.24
C ALA A 43 17.15 17.08 1.52
N PHE A 44 17.60 16.20 2.41
CA PHE A 44 18.16 16.51 3.71
C PHE A 44 19.41 15.64 3.99
N PRO A 45 20.54 15.90 3.31
CA PRO A 45 21.73 15.06 3.43
C PRO A 45 22.35 15.04 4.84
N GLU A 46 22.02 16.03 5.67
CA GLU A 46 22.47 16.11 7.07
C GLU A 46 21.55 15.38 8.07
N GLN A 47 20.39 14.88 7.61
CA GLN A 47 19.42 14.19 8.46
C GLN A 47 19.15 12.78 7.92
N ILE A 48 19.51 11.78 8.71
CA ILE A 48 19.15 10.39 8.42
C ILE A 48 17.75 10.17 9.01
N PRO A 49 16.72 9.90 8.19
CA PRO A 49 15.38 9.64 8.70
C PRO A 49 15.39 8.40 9.58
N SER A 50 14.66 8.43 10.69
CA SER A 50 14.53 7.23 11.53
C SER A 50 13.61 6.21 10.86
N GLU A 51 13.73 4.94 11.27
CA GLU A 51 12.85 3.89 10.76
C GLU A 51 11.37 4.19 11.01
N ARG A 52 11.03 4.80 12.15
CA ARG A 52 9.66 5.23 12.46
C ARG A 52 9.14 6.32 11.54
N ASP A 53 10.00 7.25 11.13
CA ASP A 53 9.59 8.33 10.22
C ASP A 53 9.27 7.76 8.84
N ILE A 54 10.08 6.80 8.38
CA ILE A 54 9.86 6.11 7.11
C ILE A 54 8.58 5.28 7.16
N GLU A 55 8.36 4.51 8.24
CA GLU A 55 7.13 3.73 8.41
C GLU A 55 5.89 4.62 8.48
N GLY A 56 5.94 5.72 9.23
CA GLY A 56 4.85 6.68 9.32
C GLY A 56 4.54 7.34 7.99
N ALA A 57 5.55 7.69 7.21
CA ALA A 57 5.37 8.29 5.89
C ALA A 57 4.79 7.28 4.88
N LEU A 58 5.20 6.01 4.95
CA LEU A 58 4.61 4.91 4.16
C LEU A 58 3.14 4.64 4.54
N ASP A 59 2.80 4.71 5.84
CA ASP A 59 1.41 4.57 6.30
C ASP A 59 0.53 5.67 5.72
N VAL A 60 1.00 6.93 5.76
CA VAL A 60 0.30 8.08 5.16
C VAL A 60 0.14 7.92 3.66
N LEU A 61 1.19 7.49 2.95
CA LEU A 61 1.14 7.24 1.52
C LEU A 61 0.08 6.19 1.17
N ILE A 62 0.05 5.07 1.89
CA ILE A 62 -0.91 3.99 1.63
C ILE A 62 -2.34 4.41 1.94
N ASP A 63 -2.56 5.18 3.00
CA ASP A 63 -3.89 5.71 3.30
C ASP A 63 -4.34 6.75 2.26
N GLN A 64 -3.42 7.58 1.73
CA GLN A 64 -3.71 8.47 0.60
C GLN A 64 -4.12 7.67 -0.64
N LEU A 65 -3.32 6.67 -1.05
CA LEU A 65 -3.63 5.81 -2.19
C LEU A 65 -4.96 5.05 -2.02
N ARG A 66 -5.26 4.64 -0.78
CA ARG A 66 -6.54 4.00 -0.46
C ARG A 66 -7.70 4.99 -0.59
N SER A 67 -7.53 6.20 -0.05
CA SER A 67 -8.56 7.24 -0.08
C SER A 67 -8.87 7.73 -1.50
N SER A 68 -7.86 7.76 -2.38
CA SER A 68 -8.02 8.11 -3.80
C SER A 68 -8.57 6.96 -4.65
N GLY A 69 -8.62 5.74 -4.10
CA GLY A 69 -8.99 4.53 -4.84
C GLY A 69 -7.88 3.98 -5.75
N GLN A 70 -6.74 4.66 -5.85
CA GLN A 70 -5.61 4.24 -6.67
C GLN A 70 -5.00 2.92 -6.17
N LEU A 71 -5.02 2.68 -4.86
CA LEU A 71 -4.52 1.42 -4.29
C LEU A 71 -5.27 0.21 -4.87
N GLN A 72 -6.59 0.33 -5.03
CA GLN A 72 -7.42 -0.73 -5.61
C GLN A 72 -7.11 -0.93 -7.10
N GLN A 73 -6.94 0.16 -7.86
CA GLN A 73 -6.59 0.09 -9.28
C GLN A 73 -5.24 -0.59 -9.50
N MET A 74 -4.24 -0.23 -8.70
CA MET A 74 -2.92 -0.84 -8.76
C MET A 74 -2.96 -2.32 -8.37
N LEU A 75 -3.76 -2.68 -7.35
CA LEU A 75 -3.96 -4.07 -6.96
C LEU A 75 -4.61 -4.88 -8.11
N ASP A 76 -5.65 -4.34 -8.74
CA ASP A 76 -6.34 -5.01 -9.85
C ASP A 76 -5.38 -5.22 -11.04
N GLN A 77 -4.56 -4.21 -11.36
CA GLN A 77 -3.55 -4.32 -12.40
C GLN A 77 -2.50 -5.39 -12.07
N TYR A 78 -1.96 -5.38 -10.84
CA TYR A 78 -1.00 -6.36 -10.37
C TYR A 78 -1.54 -7.80 -10.48
N LEU A 79 -2.79 -8.00 -10.08
CA LEU A 79 -3.45 -9.31 -10.17
C LEU A 79 -3.65 -9.73 -11.64
N GLN A 80 -4.03 -8.80 -12.52
CA GLN A 80 -4.15 -9.09 -13.96
C GLN A 80 -2.82 -9.51 -14.58
N GLU A 81 -1.73 -8.82 -14.26
CA GLU A 81 -0.39 -9.16 -14.74
C GLU A 81 0.07 -10.52 -14.23
N LYS A 82 -0.16 -10.81 -12.94
CA LYS A 82 0.10 -12.13 -12.34
C LYS A 82 -0.66 -13.25 -13.07
N ILE A 83 -1.96 -13.04 -13.31
CA ILE A 83 -2.80 -14.02 -14.03
C ILE A 83 -2.32 -14.19 -15.48
N ALA A 84 -1.94 -13.10 -16.15
CA ALA A 84 -1.41 -13.15 -17.51
C ALA A 84 -0.07 -13.90 -17.58
N ASP A 85 0.83 -13.67 -16.63
CA ASP A 85 2.12 -14.37 -16.51
C ASP A 85 1.92 -15.86 -16.24
N GLU A 86 1.02 -16.23 -15.33
CA GLU A 86 0.67 -17.64 -15.10
C GLU A 86 0.07 -18.28 -16.36
N ARG A 87 -0.86 -17.59 -17.05
CA ARG A 87 -1.42 -18.07 -18.32
C ARG A 87 -0.35 -18.21 -19.41
N ALA A 88 0.65 -17.34 -19.47
CA ALA A 88 1.76 -17.47 -20.40
C ALA A 88 2.63 -18.70 -20.08
N ARG A 89 2.93 -18.93 -18.80
CA ARG A 89 3.71 -20.09 -18.33
C ARG A 89 3.01 -21.43 -18.58
N PHE A 90 1.68 -21.48 -18.46
CA PHE A 90 0.90 -22.69 -18.71
C PHE A 90 0.37 -22.81 -20.16
N GLY A 91 0.28 -21.70 -20.89
CA GLY A 91 -0.26 -21.63 -22.25
C GLY A 91 0.74 -21.95 -23.36
N SER A 92 2.05 -21.91 -23.10
CA SER A 92 3.10 -22.30 -24.06
C SER A 92 3.40 -23.80 -24.09
N GLY A 93 2.66 -24.63 -23.33
CA GLY A 93 2.92 -26.07 -23.16
C GLY A 93 1.99 -27.02 -23.93
N GLN A 94 1.04 -26.53 -24.74
CA GLN A 94 0.20 -27.38 -25.60
C GLN A 94 0.30 -26.93 -27.05
N GLY A 95 1.27 -27.48 -27.79
CA GLY A 95 1.32 -27.25 -29.22
C GLY A 95 2.65 -27.59 -29.89
N LYS A 96 3.10 -28.84 -29.76
CA LYS A 96 3.58 -29.70 -30.87
C LYS A 96 4.15 -31.01 -30.36
#